data_AF-A0A6P2D4I7-F1
#
_entry.id   AF-A0A6P2D4I7-F1
#
_cell.length_a   1.000
_cell.length_b   1.000
_cell.length_c   1.000
_cell.angle_alpha   90.00
_cell.angle_beta   90.00
_cell.angle_gamma   90.00
#
_symmetry.space_group_name_H-M   'P 1'
#
loop_
_entity.id
_entity.type
_entity.pdbx_description
1 polymer ?
#
loop_
_entity_poly.entity_id
_entity_poly.type
_entity_poly.pdbx_seq_one_letter_code
_entity_poly.pdbx_strand_id
1 'polypeptide(L)'
;MIRLYLKRAVLLFAAAAVTCGLATEFGPWPAALSWATVSAIGCSTGAFLLRTSEVGRITWRNHLAGYLIPWGWRLNGGRLWPVPLISWAVWTAVGGAALLLQPVEEPPAIWARVGLFTAWAIDTAVLMYLLGTIAQATSRSRVGSLRKILAVIIGVLGASLGLYLGGFTTAALIVAGGPTLVIGGGFGLVVLIFVTVGRNTRWN
;
A
#
# COMPACT_ATOMS: atom_id res chain seq x y z
N MET A 1 -9.85 -8.98 -27.56
CA MET A 1 -9.20 -9.22 -26.25
C MET A 1 -7.70 -8.89 -26.24
N ILE A 2 -6.91 -9.31 -27.23
CA ILE A 2 -5.44 -9.10 -27.30
C ILE A 2 -5.01 -7.63 -27.06
N ARG A 3 -5.67 -6.65 -27.68
CA ARG A 3 -5.35 -5.22 -27.50
C ARG A 3 -5.46 -4.72 -26.04
N LEU A 4 -6.34 -5.31 -25.22
CA LEU A 4 -6.49 -4.92 -23.82
C LEU A 4 -5.32 -5.44 -22.96
N TYR A 5 -4.90 -6.68 -23.20
CA TYR A 5 -3.75 -7.28 -22.53
C TYR A 5 -2.46 -6.53 -22.88
N LEU A 6 -2.28 -6.18 -24.15
CA LEU A 6 -1.12 -5.39 -24.59
C LEU A 6 -1.06 -4.03 -23.88
N LYS A 7 -2.17 -3.29 -23.82
CA LYS A 7 -2.22 -2.00 -23.09
C LYS A 7 -1.86 -2.14 -21.61
N ARG A 8 -2.34 -3.19 -20.96
CA ARG A 8 -2.03 -3.46 -19.54
C ARG A 8 -0.56 -3.84 -19.33
N ALA A 9 -0.02 -4.67 -20.21
CA ALA A 9 1.40 -5.03 -20.18
C ALA A 9 2.28 -3.78 -20.34
N VAL A 10 1.96 -2.89 -21.29
CA VAL A 10 2.66 -1.62 -21.50
C VAL A 10 2.60 -0.74 -20.25
N LEU A 11 1.44 -0.63 -19.61
CA LEU A 11 1.28 0.14 -18.37
C LEU A 11 2.10 -0.43 -17.20
N LEU A 12 2.10 -1.76 -17.02
CA LEU A 12 2.90 -2.42 -16.00
C LEU A 12 4.40 -2.25 -16.27
N PHE A 13 4.82 -2.35 -17.53
CA PHE A 13 6.21 -2.16 -17.93
C PHE A 13 6.66 -0.72 -17.71
N ALA A 14 5.82 0.26 -18.07
CA ALA A 14 6.09 1.67 -17.83
C ALA A 14 6.20 1.97 -16.32
N ALA A 15 5.29 1.44 -15.51
CA ALA A 15 5.33 1.58 -14.05
C ALA A 15 6.61 0.98 -13.44
N ALA A 16 6.98 -0.23 -13.85
CA ALA A 16 8.22 -0.87 -13.44
C ALA A 16 9.45 -0.04 -13.86
N ALA A 17 9.51 0.41 -15.11
CA ALA A 17 10.61 1.22 -15.62
C ALA A 17 10.77 2.54 -14.87
N VAL A 18 9.67 3.26 -14.59
CA VAL A 18 9.69 4.51 -13.81
C VAL A 18 10.16 4.25 -12.39
N THR A 19 9.63 3.20 -11.74
CA THR A 19 10.02 2.86 -10.37
C THR A 19 11.50 2.48 -10.31
N CYS A 20 11.98 1.73 -11.30
CA CYS A 20 13.38 1.35 -11.42
C CYS A 20 14.30 2.56 -11.66
N GLY A 21 13.90 3.49 -12.53
CA GLY A 21 14.66 4.73 -12.79
C GLY A 21 14.75 5.62 -11.56
N LEU A 22 13.64 5.76 -10.81
CA LEU A 22 13.66 6.45 -9.52
C LEU A 22 14.61 5.78 -8.52
N ALA A 23 14.69 4.44 -8.54
CA ALA A 23 15.57 3.70 -7.65
C ALA A 23 17.05 3.90 -8.00
N THR A 24 17.39 3.99 -9.28
CA THR A 24 18.76 4.25 -9.71
C THR A 24 19.22 5.66 -9.36
N GLU A 25 18.33 6.65 -9.39
CA GLU A 25 18.68 8.05 -9.09
C GLU A 25 18.64 8.38 -7.60
N PHE A 26 17.65 7.87 -6.87
CA PHE A 26 17.36 8.28 -5.49
C PHE A 26 17.48 7.14 -4.46
N GLY A 27 17.76 5.92 -4.91
CA GLY A 27 17.76 4.72 -4.07
C GLY A 27 16.37 4.08 -3.93
N PRO A 28 16.32 2.82 -3.44
CA PRO A 28 15.09 2.02 -3.45
C PRO A 28 14.00 2.56 -2.51
N TRP A 29 14.39 3.15 -1.37
CA TRP A 29 13.45 3.67 -0.39
C TRP A 29 12.73 4.94 -0.87
N PRO A 30 13.45 6.00 -1.31
CA PRO A 30 12.81 7.17 -1.90
C PRO A 30 12.01 6.86 -3.16
N ALA A 31 12.45 5.88 -3.96
CA ALA A 31 11.71 5.40 -5.11
C ALA A 31 10.39 4.74 -4.72
N ALA A 32 10.39 3.86 -3.72
CA ALA A 32 9.18 3.21 -3.22
C ALA A 32 8.17 4.22 -2.67
N LEU A 33 8.63 5.19 -1.87
CA LEU A 33 7.79 6.24 -1.30
C LEU A 33 7.23 7.17 -2.39
N SER A 34 8.06 7.59 -3.33
CA SER A 34 7.65 8.42 -4.47
C SER A 34 6.61 7.69 -5.32
N TRP A 35 6.85 6.42 -5.62
CA TRP A 35 5.93 5.60 -6.38
C TRP A 35 4.60 5.38 -5.67
N ALA A 36 4.63 5.04 -4.38
CA ALA A 36 3.41 4.87 -3.58
C ALA A 36 2.60 6.17 -3.53
N THR A 37 3.27 7.32 -3.43
CA THR A 37 2.65 8.66 -3.42
C THR A 37 2.02 8.99 -4.77
N VAL A 38 2.76 8.84 -5.88
CA VAL A 38 2.26 9.07 -7.24
C VAL A 38 1.07 8.15 -7.55
N SER A 39 1.16 6.88 -7.14
CA SER A 39 0.07 5.91 -7.30
C SER A 39 -1.17 6.32 -6.52
N ALA A 40 -1.01 6.84 -5.31
CA ALA A 40 -2.12 7.29 -4.48
C ALA A 40 -2.78 8.54 -5.07
N ILE A 41 -1.99 9.50 -5.57
CA ILE A 41 -2.49 10.66 -6.30
C ILE A 41 -3.27 10.19 -7.53
N GLY A 42 -2.69 9.32 -8.35
CA GLY A 42 -3.35 8.77 -9.55
C GLY A 42 -4.67 8.06 -9.23
N CYS A 43 -4.70 7.23 -8.20
CA CYS A 43 -5.93 6.56 -7.76
C CYS A 43 -6.99 7.54 -7.22
N SER A 44 -6.55 8.57 -6.49
CA SER A 44 -7.45 9.62 -5.98
C SER A 44 -8.03 10.45 -7.12
N THR A 45 -7.21 10.84 -8.11
CA THR A 45 -7.66 11.52 -9.33
C THR A 45 -8.63 10.66 -10.12
N GLY A 46 -8.35 9.37 -10.28
CA GLY A 46 -9.27 8.45 -10.95
C GLY A 46 -10.62 8.36 -10.24
N ALA A 47 -10.64 8.33 -8.91
CA ALA A 47 -11.87 8.29 -8.12
C ALA A 47 -12.66 9.59 -8.27
N PHE A 48 -11.97 10.73 -8.26
CA PHE A 48 -12.58 12.04 -8.52
C PHE A 48 -13.19 12.15 -9.92
N LEU A 49 -12.49 11.65 -10.95
CA LEU A 49 -13.00 11.62 -12.33
C LEU A 49 -14.25 10.75 -12.48
N LEU A 50 -14.29 9.59 -11.79
CA LEU A 50 -15.48 8.74 -11.77
C LEU A 50 -16.65 9.42 -11.07
N ARG A 51 -16.40 10.14 -9.97
CA ARG A 51 -17.44 10.87 -9.24
C ARG A 51 -18.10 11.98 -10.07
N THR A 52 -17.35 12.58 -11.00
CA THR A 52 -17.83 13.66 -11.87
C THR A 52 -18.37 13.17 -13.22
N SER A 53 -18.48 11.86 -13.42
CA SER A 53 -18.97 11.26 -14.67
C SER A 53 -20.40 10.77 -14.51
N GLU A 54 -21.26 11.07 -15.49
CA GLU A 54 -22.64 10.55 -15.52
C GLU A 54 -22.66 9.02 -15.68
N VAL A 55 -23.49 8.36 -14.88
CA VAL A 55 -23.68 6.91 -14.93
C VAL A 55 -24.33 6.53 -16.27
N GLY A 56 -23.77 5.53 -16.97
CA GLY A 56 -24.32 5.03 -18.23
C GLY A 56 -23.77 5.69 -19.50
N ARG A 57 -22.90 6.71 -19.39
CA ARG A 57 -22.22 7.33 -20.53
C ARG A 57 -20.73 7.03 -20.56
N ILE A 58 -20.20 6.64 -21.72
CA ILE A 58 -18.78 6.41 -21.93
C ILE A 58 -18.12 7.76 -22.27
N THR A 59 -17.53 8.41 -21.27
CA THR A 59 -16.78 9.67 -21.45
C THR A 59 -15.27 9.42 -21.50
N TRP A 60 -14.51 10.44 -21.92
CA TRP A 60 -13.04 10.40 -21.83
C TRP A 60 -12.55 10.27 -20.37
N ARG A 61 -13.30 10.84 -19.41
CA ARG A 61 -13.02 10.73 -17.97
C ARG A 61 -13.08 9.27 -17.50
N ASN A 62 -14.08 8.53 -17.97
CA ASN A 62 -14.22 7.10 -17.70
C ASN A 62 -13.06 6.29 -18.30
N HIS A 63 -12.58 6.67 -19.48
CA HIS A 63 -11.38 6.05 -20.07
C HIS A 63 -10.12 6.31 -19.23
N LEU A 64 -9.90 7.56 -18.82
CA LEU A 64 -8.74 7.93 -18.02
C LEU A 64 -8.75 7.26 -16.64
N ALA A 65 -9.91 7.28 -15.95
CA ALA A 65 -10.07 6.58 -14.69
C ALA A 65 -9.86 5.07 -14.82
N GLY A 66 -10.21 4.48 -15.95
CA GLY A 66 -9.94 3.07 -16.25
C GLY A 66 -8.45 2.71 -16.32
N TYR A 67 -7.58 3.66 -16.69
CA TYR A 67 -6.13 3.46 -16.65
C TYR A 67 -5.53 3.67 -15.26
N LEU A 68 -6.07 4.63 -14.50
CA LEU A 68 -5.61 4.94 -13.14
C LEU A 68 -6.03 3.85 -12.14
N ILE A 69 -7.22 3.26 -12.33
CA ILE A 69 -7.85 2.33 -11.40
C ILE A 69 -8.28 1.03 -12.13
N PRO A 70 -7.35 0.27 -12.72
CA PRO A 70 -7.71 -0.80 -13.64
C PRO A 70 -8.25 -2.07 -12.94
N TRP A 71 -8.09 -2.18 -11.61
CA TRP A 71 -8.46 -3.39 -10.84
C TRP A 71 -9.66 -3.19 -9.91
N GLY A 72 -9.95 -1.96 -9.48
CA GLY A 72 -10.93 -1.72 -8.43
C GLY A 72 -12.35 -2.19 -8.77
N TRP A 73 -12.78 -2.08 -10.04
CA TRP A 73 -14.13 -2.49 -10.44
C TRP A 73 -14.37 -4.00 -10.43
N ARG A 74 -13.36 -4.81 -10.81
CA ARG A 74 -13.49 -6.27 -10.88
C ARG A 74 -13.52 -6.93 -9.51
N LEU A 75 -12.77 -6.36 -8.56
CA LEU A 75 -12.55 -6.98 -7.25
C LEU A 75 -13.63 -6.63 -6.23
N ASN A 76 -14.48 -5.65 -6.50
CA ASN A 76 -15.24 -4.99 -5.45
C ASN A 76 -16.77 -4.89 -5.68
N GLY A 77 -17.29 -5.62 -6.67
CA GLY A 77 -18.74 -5.83 -6.84
C GLY A 77 -19.59 -4.55 -6.90
N GLY A 78 -19.03 -3.44 -7.39
CA GLY A 78 -19.76 -2.18 -7.58
C GLY A 78 -19.70 -1.18 -6.42
N ARG A 79 -19.01 -1.46 -5.30
CA ARG A 79 -18.78 -0.45 -4.27
C ARG A 79 -17.69 0.54 -4.72
N LEU A 80 -17.93 1.85 -4.65
CA LEU A 80 -16.99 2.86 -5.16
C LEU A 80 -15.85 3.21 -4.20
N TRP A 81 -16.06 3.14 -2.88
CA TRP A 81 -15.05 3.60 -1.92
C TRP A 81 -13.78 2.71 -1.81
N PRO A 82 -13.84 1.36 -1.94
CA PRO A 82 -12.65 0.50 -1.89
C PRO A 82 -11.86 0.46 -3.20
N VAL A 83 -12.46 0.89 -4.31
CA VAL A 83 -11.90 0.84 -5.67
C VAL A 83 -10.53 1.56 -5.79
N PRO A 84 -10.36 2.81 -5.32
CA PRO A 84 -9.07 3.48 -5.34
C PRO A 84 -8.06 2.85 -4.39
N LEU A 85 -8.50 2.34 -3.23
CA LEU A 85 -7.62 1.73 -2.24
C LEU A 85 -6.99 0.44 -2.78
N ILE A 86 -7.80 -0.44 -3.37
CA ILE A 86 -7.33 -1.70 -3.96
C ILE A 86 -6.36 -1.42 -5.11
N SER A 87 -6.69 -0.46 -5.98
CA SER A 87 -5.83 -0.16 -7.14
C SER A 87 -4.52 0.50 -6.72
N TRP A 88 -4.55 1.36 -5.69
CA TRP A 88 -3.34 1.92 -5.10
C TRP A 88 -2.46 0.83 -4.47
N ALA A 89 -3.04 -0.13 -3.76
CA ALA A 89 -2.30 -1.26 -3.20
C ALA A 89 -1.66 -2.12 -4.30
N VAL A 90 -2.39 -2.42 -5.38
CA VAL A 90 -1.85 -3.17 -6.52
C VAL A 90 -0.73 -2.40 -7.22
N TRP A 91 -0.90 -1.10 -7.47
CA TRP A 91 0.16 -0.28 -8.06
C TRP A 91 1.41 -0.23 -7.18
N THR A 92 1.24 -0.07 -5.87
CA THR A 92 2.35 -0.09 -4.91
C THR A 92 3.04 -1.45 -4.90
N ALA A 93 2.30 -2.56 -4.97
CA ALA A 93 2.86 -3.90 -5.08
C ALA A 93 3.62 -4.11 -6.39
N VAL A 94 3.15 -3.58 -7.52
CA VAL A 94 3.85 -3.62 -8.81
C VAL A 94 5.18 -2.88 -8.73
N GLY A 95 5.20 -1.67 -8.18
CA GLY A 95 6.43 -0.91 -7.98
C GLY A 95 7.38 -1.61 -7.01
N GLY A 96 6.88 -2.11 -5.89
CA GLY A 96 7.65 -2.90 -4.93
C GLY A 96 8.26 -4.15 -5.56
N ALA A 97 7.50 -4.89 -6.38
CA ALA A 97 8.01 -6.04 -7.11
C ALA A 97 9.11 -5.65 -8.10
N ALA A 98 8.96 -4.53 -8.82
CA ALA A 98 9.99 -4.03 -9.71
C ALA A 98 11.29 -3.69 -8.96
N LEU A 99 11.19 -3.08 -7.78
CA LEU A 99 12.34 -2.79 -6.91
C LEU A 99 13.00 -4.06 -6.37
N LEU A 100 12.22 -5.05 -5.94
CA LEU A 100 12.73 -6.32 -5.42
C LEU A 100 13.46 -7.15 -6.48
N LEU A 101 13.07 -6.99 -7.75
CA LEU A 101 13.73 -7.66 -8.88
C LEU A 101 14.99 -6.93 -9.34
N GLN A 102 15.30 -5.75 -8.79
CA GLN A 102 16.58 -5.11 -9.07
C GLN A 102 17.73 -5.85 -8.37
N PRO A 103 18.92 -5.91 -8.99
CA PRO A 103 20.11 -6.35 -8.30
C PRO A 103 20.39 -5.38 -7.13
N VAL A 104 20.22 -5.86 -5.90
CA VAL A 104 20.43 -5.05 -4.69
C VAL A 104 21.93 -5.03 -4.38
N GLU A 105 22.53 -3.85 -4.39
CA GLU A 105 23.78 -3.62 -3.66
C GLU A 105 23.44 -3.64 -2.15
N GLU A 106 24.13 -4.49 -1.38
CA GLU A 106 23.84 -4.66 0.04
C GLU A 106 23.97 -3.31 0.78
N PRO A 107 22.89 -2.78 1.40
CA PRO A 107 23.01 -1.56 2.18
C PRO A 107 23.95 -1.81 3.37
N PRO A 108 24.65 -0.76 3.86
CA PRO A 108 25.50 -0.89 5.04
C PRO A 108 24.71 -1.50 6.20
N ALA A 109 25.23 -2.57 6.81
CA ALA A 109 24.53 -3.38 7.81
C ALA A 109 23.93 -2.57 8.99
N ILE A 110 24.46 -1.39 9.27
CA ILE A 110 23.98 -0.46 10.29
C ILE A 110 22.56 0.05 9.99
N TRP A 111 22.28 0.49 8.75
CA TRP A 111 20.98 1.08 8.41
C TRP A 111 19.86 0.04 8.43
N ALA A 112 20.16 -1.19 8.00
CA ALA A 112 19.23 -2.31 8.08
C ALA A 112 18.82 -2.62 9.54
N ARG A 113 19.78 -2.57 10.48
CA ARG A 113 19.51 -2.77 11.91
C ARG A 113 18.69 -1.62 12.50
N VAL A 114 19.04 -0.37 12.21
CA VAL A 114 18.29 0.79 12.69
C VAL A 114 16.84 0.74 12.19
N GLY A 115 16.63 0.45 10.90
CA GLY A 115 15.30 0.28 10.34
C GLY A 115 14.52 -0.86 10.99
N LEU A 116 15.18 -1.99 11.25
CA LEU A 116 14.56 -3.17 11.86
C LEU A 116 14.05 -2.88 13.27
N PHE A 117 14.91 -2.29 14.12
CA PHE A 117 14.51 -1.93 15.49
C PHE A 117 13.41 -0.86 15.50
N THR A 118 13.45 0.07 14.55
CA THR A 118 12.38 1.07 14.40
C THR A 118 11.05 0.40 14.03
N ALA A 119 11.06 -0.52 13.06
CA ALA A 119 9.87 -1.27 12.67
C ALA A 119 9.30 -2.09 13.85
N TRP A 120 10.15 -2.80 14.58
CA TRP A 120 9.73 -3.55 15.78
C TRP A 120 9.15 -2.66 16.86
N ALA A 121 9.71 -1.46 17.09
CA ALA A 121 9.16 -0.50 18.05
C ALA A 121 7.75 -0.05 17.66
N ILE A 122 7.52 0.25 16.38
CA ILE A 122 6.20 0.64 15.86
C ILE A 122 5.20 -0.52 15.98
N ASP A 123 5.58 -1.72 15.53
CA ASP A 123 4.72 -2.91 15.58
C ASP A 123 4.34 -3.27 17.02
N THR A 124 5.29 -3.14 17.96
CA THR A 124 5.05 -3.35 19.39
C THR A 124 4.07 -2.32 19.95
N ALA A 125 4.22 -1.05 19.59
CA ALA A 125 3.29 0.00 20.00
C ALA A 125 1.86 -0.26 19.47
N VAL A 126 1.73 -0.68 18.21
CA VAL A 126 0.46 -1.09 17.60
C VAL A 126 -0.14 -2.29 18.34
N LEU A 127 0.68 -3.28 18.69
CA LEU A 127 0.26 -4.47 19.42
C LEU A 127 -0.28 -4.11 20.81
N MET A 128 0.43 -3.24 21.56
CA MET A 128 -0.04 -2.73 22.84
C MET A 128 -1.37 -1.98 22.72
N TYR A 129 -1.52 -1.13 21.71
CA TYR A 129 -2.77 -0.43 21.43
C TYR A 129 -3.93 -1.40 21.14
N LEU A 130 -3.70 -2.42 20.30
CA LEU A 130 -4.72 -3.42 19.98
C LEU A 130 -5.13 -4.24 21.20
N LEU A 131 -4.18 -4.63 22.06
CA LEU A 131 -4.46 -5.32 23.31
C LEU A 131 -5.34 -4.45 24.24
N GLY A 132 -4.99 -3.17 24.42
CA GLY A 132 -5.80 -2.24 25.21
C GLY A 132 -7.21 -2.07 24.63
N THR A 133 -7.32 -1.98 23.31
CA THR A 133 -8.61 -1.86 22.61
C THR A 133 -9.46 -3.11 22.77
N ILE A 134 -8.86 -4.30 22.70
CA ILE A 134 -9.55 -5.58 22.95
C ILE A 134 -10.03 -5.66 24.40
N ALA A 135 -9.21 -5.23 25.36
CA ALA A 135 -9.56 -5.24 26.78
C ALA A 135 -10.77 -4.34 27.11
N GLN A 136 -10.95 -3.26 26.36
CA GLN A 136 -12.05 -2.30 26.53
C GLN A 136 -13.27 -2.59 25.66
N ALA A 137 -13.20 -3.55 24.72
CA ALA A 137 -14.26 -3.78 23.75
C ALA A 137 -15.40 -4.63 24.34
N THR A 138 -16.62 -4.09 24.31
CA THR A 138 -17.85 -4.78 24.75
C THR A 138 -18.50 -5.65 23.65
N SER A 139 -18.20 -5.39 22.38
CA SER A 139 -18.81 -6.12 21.25
C SER A 139 -18.00 -7.36 20.83
N ARG A 140 -18.64 -8.54 20.90
CA ARG A 140 -18.03 -9.84 20.57
C ARG A 140 -17.55 -9.94 19.11
N SER A 141 -18.25 -9.30 18.17
CA SER A 141 -17.87 -9.32 16.74
C SER A 141 -16.60 -8.50 16.47
N ARG A 142 -16.48 -7.33 17.12
CA ARG A 142 -15.30 -6.45 17.02
C ARG A 142 -14.06 -7.14 17.61
N VAL A 143 -14.20 -7.77 18.78
CA VAL A 143 -13.10 -8.52 19.43
C VAL A 143 -12.58 -9.65 18.53
N GLY A 144 -13.47 -10.37 17.85
CA GLY A 144 -13.07 -11.44 16.92
C GLY A 144 -12.20 -10.94 15.76
N SER A 145 -12.53 -9.78 15.17
CA SER A 145 -11.72 -9.18 14.11
C SER A 145 -10.37 -8.67 14.63
N LEU A 146 -10.36 -8.01 15.79
CA LEU A 146 -9.13 -7.49 16.39
C LEU A 146 -8.14 -8.61 16.77
N ARG A 147 -8.64 -9.76 17.25
CA ARG A 147 -7.81 -10.95 17.53
C ARG A 147 -7.13 -11.50 16.29
N LYS A 148 -7.79 -11.47 15.12
CA LYS A 148 -7.16 -11.89 13.85
C LYS A 148 -6.01 -10.96 13.46
N ILE A 149 -6.22 -9.65 13.57
CA ILE A 149 -5.17 -8.65 13.29
C ILE A 149 -4.00 -8.83 14.26
N LEU A 150 -4.29 -9.01 15.55
CA LEU A 150 -3.29 -9.28 16.58
C LEU A 150 -2.45 -10.52 16.24
N ALA A 151 -3.09 -11.63 15.83
CA ALA A 151 -2.40 -12.86 15.45
C ALA A 151 -1.47 -12.65 14.23
N VAL A 152 -1.90 -11.86 13.24
CA VAL A 152 -1.07 -11.54 12.08
C VAL A 152 0.17 -10.74 12.49
N ILE A 153 0.03 -9.71 13.33
CA ILE A 153 1.17 -8.89 13.79
C ILE A 153 2.14 -9.73 14.61
N ILE A 154 1.65 -10.58 15.52
CA ILE A 154 2.50 -11.52 16.27
C ILE A 154 3.26 -12.46 15.32
N GLY A 155 2.59 -12.98 14.29
CA GLY A 155 3.21 -13.84 13.28
C GLY A 155 4.31 -13.12 12.49
N VAL A 156 4.07 -11.87 12.09
CA VAL A 156 5.04 -11.02 11.37
C VAL A 156 6.27 -10.74 12.24
N LEU A 157 6.06 -10.35 13.50
CA LEU A 157 7.15 -10.12 14.47
C LEU A 157 7.95 -11.40 14.73
N GLY A 158 7.27 -12.53 14.93
CA GLY A 158 7.93 -13.83 15.14
C GLY A 158 8.77 -14.27 13.94
N ALA A 159 8.24 -14.13 12.72
CA ALA A 159 8.96 -14.44 11.49
C ALA A 159 10.16 -13.50 11.29
N SER A 160 9.99 -12.19 11.54
CA SER A 160 11.07 -11.20 11.48
C SER A 160 12.18 -11.51 12.50
N LEU A 161 11.83 -11.83 13.73
CA LEU A 161 12.78 -12.23 14.77
C LEU A 161 13.54 -13.50 14.38
N GLY A 162 12.85 -14.52 13.86
CA GLY A 162 13.49 -15.74 13.38
C GLY A 162 14.50 -15.49 12.26
N LEU A 163 14.16 -14.63 11.30
CA LEU A 163 15.07 -14.21 10.23
C LEU A 163 16.28 -13.44 10.75
N TYR A 164 16.07 -12.56 11.74
CA TYR A 164 17.16 -11.80 12.37
C TYR A 164 18.14 -12.73 13.10
N LEU A 165 17.63 -13.69 13.87
CA LEU A 165 18.46 -14.70 14.56
C LEU A 165 19.20 -15.62 13.57
N GLY A 166 18.62 -15.85 12.39
CA GLY A 166 19.28 -16.56 11.28
C GLY A 166 20.32 -15.74 10.50
N GLY A 167 20.58 -14.49 10.90
CA GLY A 167 21.53 -13.60 10.22
C GLY A 167 20.96 -12.82 9.03
N PHE A 168 19.71 -13.05 8.65
CA PHE A 168 19.05 -12.43 7.50
C PHE A 168 18.43 -11.06 7.86
N THR A 169 19.26 -10.11 8.29
CA THR A 169 18.81 -8.80 8.82
C THR A 169 17.94 -8.01 7.84
N THR A 170 18.28 -7.99 6.55
CA THR A 170 17.50 -7.29 5.51
C THR A 170 16.14 -7.95 5.29
N ALA A 171 16.08 -9.27 5.26
CA ALA A 171 14.82 -10.00 5.13
C ALA A 171 13.93 -9.78 6.36
N ALA A 172 14.51 -9.79 7.56
CA ALA A 172 13.80 -9.47 8.80
C ALA A 172 13.17 -8.06 8.75
N LEU A 173 13.91 -7.07 8.24
CA LEU A 173 13.42 -5.70 8.05
C LEU A 173 12.28 -5.64 7.04
N ILE A 174 12.39 -6.32 5.89
CA ILE A 174 11.32 -6.33 4.88
C ILE A 174 10.04 -6.95 5.46
N VAL A 175 10.17 -8.02 6.24
CA VAL A 175 9.02 -8.70 6.87
C VAL A 175 8.35 -7.82 7.92
N ALA A 176 9.10 -7.18 8.82
CA ALA A 176 8.53 -6.31 9.86
C ALA A 176 8.07 -4.95 9.30
N GLY A 177 8.93 -4.27 8.55
CA GLY A 177 8.68 -2.91 8.06
C GLY A 177 7.75 -2.84 6.85
N GLY A 178 7.66 -3.90 6.04
CA GLY A 178 6.86 -3.92 4.82
C GLY A 178 5.37 -3.62 5.04
N PRO A 179 4.67 -4.38 5.89
CA PRO A 179 3.26 -4.10 6.22
C PRO A 179 3.05 -2.71 6.80
N THR A 180 3.95 -2.26 7.67
CA THR A 180 3.83 -0.98 8.38
C THR A 180 4.08 0.22 7.46
N LEU A 181 4.95 0.09 6.46
CA LEU A 181 5.15 1.12 5.43
C LEU A 181 4.02 1.15 4.42
N VAL A 182 3.52 -0.01 3.99
CA VAL A 182 2.36 -0.08 3.10
C VAL A 182 1.13 0.50 3.81
N ILE A 183 0.82 0.04 5.01
CA ILE A 183 -0.36 0.48 5.75
C ILE A 183 -0.16 1.92 6.24
N GLY A 184 0.95 2.25 6.90
CA GLY A 184 1.19 3.57 7.48
C GLY A 184 1.33 4.68 6.42
N GLY A 185 2.13 4.44 5.37
CA GLY A 185 2.32 5.40 4.29
C GLY A 185 1.04 5.60 3.47
N GLY A 186 0.37 4.50 3.13
CA GLY A 186 -0.88 4.54 2.39
C GLY A 186 -2.05 5.14 3.15
N PHE A 187 -2.30 4.61 4.33
CA PHE A 187 -3.43 5.00 5.15
C PHE A 187 -3.22 6.41 5.70
N GLY A 188 -1.99 6.80 6.05
CA GLY A 188 -1.66 8.17 6.42
C GLY A 188 -1.97 9.17 5.31
N LEU A 189 -1.59 8.85 4.07
CA LEU A 189 -1.87 9.71 2.92
C LEU A 189 -3.38 9.76 2.59
N VAL A 190 -4.08 8.63 2.67
CA VAL A 190 -5.54 8.56 2.48
C VAL A 190 -6.27 9.34 3.57
N VAL A 191 -5.90 9.18 4.84
CA VAL A 191 -6.47 9.95 5.96
C VAL A 191 -6.18 11.43 5.78
N LEU A 192 -4.96 11.81 5.37
CA LEU A 192 -4.62 13.19 5.07
C LEU A 192 -5.54 13.75 3.98
N ILE A 193 -5.76 13.02 2.89
CA ILE A 193 -6.68 13.40 1.81
C ILE A 193 -8.12 13.54 2.33
N PHE A 194 -8.62 12.61 3.14
CA PHE A 194 -9.97 12.71 3.70
C PHE A 194 -10.13 13.84 4.73
N VAL A 195 -9.10 14.13 5.52
CA VAL A 195 -9.14 15.22 6.50
C VAL A 195 -9.04 16.58 5.82
N THR A 196 -8.24 16.70 4.76
CA THR A 196 -8.02 17.97 4.03
C THR A 196 -9.11 18.23 2.99
N VAL A 197 -9.54 17.23 2.24
CA VAL A 197 -10.52 17.35 1.15
C VAL A 197 -11.91 16.89 1.59
N GLY A 198 -11.99 15.87 2.44
CA GLY A 198 -13.25 15.23 2.82
C GLY A 198 -14.14 16.06 3.76
N ARG A 199 -13.58 17.01 4.54
CA ARG A 199 -14.39 17.94 5.38
C ARG A 199 -15.40 18.76 4.57
N ASN A 200 -15.13 18.99 3.28
CA ASN A 200 -16.03 19.74 2.37
C ASN A 200 -16.93 18.83 1.53
N THR A 201 -16.82 17.51 1.64
CA THR A 201 -17.66 16.58 0.89
C THR A 201 -18.59 15.85 1.85
N ARG A 202 -19.65 16.51 2.31
CA ARG A 202 -20.85 15.79 2.77
C ARG A 202 -21.49 15.17 1.54
N TRP A 203 -21.57 13.85 1.52
CA TRP A 203 -22.28 13.12 0.47
C TRP A 203 -23.76 13.09 0.88
N ASN A 204 -24.54 14.02 0.31
CA ASN A 204 -25.98 13.82 0.13
C ASN A 204 -26.19 12.96 -1.12
#